data_AF-A0A933A6Z4-F1
#
_entry.id   AF-A0A933A6Z4-F1
#
_cell.length_a   1.000
_cell.length_b   1.000
_cell.length_c   1.000
_cell.angle_alpha   90.00
_cell.angle_beta   90.00
_cell.angle_gamma   90.00
#
_symmetry.space_group_name_H-M   'P 1'
#
loop_
_entity.id
_entity.type
_entity.pdbx_description
1 polymer ?
#
loop_
_entity_poly.entity_id
_entity_poly.type
_entity_poly.pdbx_seq_one_letter_code
_entity_poly.pdbx_strand_id
1 'polypeptide(L)'
;MGNELDDAVAELTEAHDFLLDICELAPKEMLKKIDERDPSFIEHIESMKNPPVTVEELWKDFSIWIVSGLADKYHHIWRDVTAAYFGSEAHSRQVQNARLKTALWSEVDRILQSSDF
;
A
#
# COMPACT_ATOMS: atom_id res chain seq x y z
N MET A 1 -18.01 18.00 5.23
CA MET A 1 -17.90 16.53 5.37
C MET A 1 -17.52 15.83 4.07
N GLY A 2 -17.66 16.43 2.88
CA GLY A 2 -17.10 15.89 1.63
C GLY A 2 -15.66 16.35 1.35
N ASN A 3 -14.76 16.25 2.35
CA ASN A 3 -13.34 16.55 2.14
C ASN A 3 -12.48 15.41 2.70
N GLU A 4 -12.81 14.93 3.90
CA GLU A 4 -12.06 13.85 4.57
C GLU A 4 -12.12 12.51 3.81
N LEU A 5 -13.29 12.11 3.29
CA LEU A 5 -13.41 10.90 2.48
C LEU A 5 -12.60 10.99 1.18
N ASP A 6 -12.67 12.14 0.49
CA ASP A 6 -11.94 12.36 -0.76
C ASP A 6 -10.43 12.42 -0.53
N ASP A 7 -10.00 13.08 0.56
CA ASP A 7 -8.60 13.13 0.99
C ASP A 7 -8.08 11.71 1.32
N ALA A 8 -8.87 10.90 2.04
CA ALA A 8 -8.51 9.53 2.38
C ALA A 8 -8.44 8.60 1.16
N VAL A 9 -9.38 8.72 0.21
CA VAL A 9 -9.34 7.97 -1.05
C VAL A 9 -8.16 8.39 -1.91
N ALA A 10 -7.81 9.68 -1.93
CA ALA A 10 -6.64 10.18 -2.63
C ALA A 10 -5.33 9.65 -2.03
N GLU A 11 -5.20 9.64 -0.70
CA GLU A 11 -4.05 9.06 -0.01
C GLU A 11 -3.92 7.55 -0.25
N LEU A 12 -5.03 6.80 -0.21
CA LEU A 12 -5.02 5.36 -0.53
C LEU A 12 -4.64 5.10 -1.99
N THR A 13 -5.15 5.92 -2.91
CA THR A 13 -4.82 5.83 -4.33
C THR A 13 -3.32 6.08 -4.56
N GLU A 14 -2.77 7.13 -3.96
CA GLU A 14 -1.36 7.49 -4.08
C GLU A 14 -0.45 6.44 -3.43
N ALA A 15 -0.83 5.89 -2.28
CA ALA A 15 -0.13 4.78 -1.66
C ALA A 15 -0.08 3.54 -2.58
N HIS A 16 -1.20 3.20 -3.23
CA HIS A 16 -1.22 2.07 -4.16
C HIS A 16 -0.42 2.34 -5.44
N ASP A 17 -0.46 3.55 -6.00
CA ASP A 17 0.38 3.94 -7.12
C ASP A 17 1.87 3.82 -6.76
N PHE A 18 2.26 4.28 -5.56
CA PHE A 18 3.62 4.13 -5.07
C PHE A 18 4.03 2.64 -4.97
N LEU A 19 3.16 1.79 -4.42
CA LEU A 19 3.42 0.35 -4.32
C LEU A 19 3.61 -0.31 -5.70
N LEU A 20 2.85 0.12 -6.71
CA LEU A 20 2.97 -0.34 -8.10
C LEU A 20 4.25 0.17 -8.79
N ASP A 21 4.74 1.35 -8.40
CA ASP A 21 5.97 1.91 -8.93
C ASP A 21 7.20 1.20 -8.36
N ILE A 22 7.18 0.86 -7.06
CA ILE A 22 8.35 0.24 -6.42
C ILE A 22 8.43 -1.27 -6.63
N CYS A 23 7.35 -1.97 -6.99
CA CYS A 23 7.30 -3.44 -7.03
C CYS A 23 8.23 -4.09 -8.07
N GLU A 24 8.64 -3.33 -9.10
CA GLU A 24 9.55 -3.80 -10.15
C GLU A 24 11.00 -3.31 -9.96
N LEU A 25 11.25 -2.52 -8.91
CA LEU A 25 12.58 -1.99 -8.65
C LEU A 25 13.52 -3.07 -8.12
N ALA A 26 14.81 -2.88 -8.39
CA ALA A 26 15.83 -3.69 -7.72
C ALA A 26 15.76 -3.46 -6.20
N PRO A 27 16.05 -4.47 -5.35
CA PRO A 27 15.90 -4.37 -3.89
C PRO A 27 16.50 -3.11 -3.26
N LYS A 28 17.70 -2.70 -3.71
CA LYS A 28 18.37 -1.49 -3.20
C LYS A 28 17.63 -0.21 -3.56
N GLU A 29 17.02 -0.15 -4.74
CA GLU A 29 16.25 0.99 -5.21
C GLU A 29 14.88 1.05 -4.54
N MET A 30 14.24 -0.11 -4.35
CA MET A 30 13.01 -0.24 -3.56
C MET A 30 13.22 0.26 -2.13
N LEU A 31 14.26 -0.23 -1.42
CA LEU A 31 14.58 0.22 -0.06
C LEU A 31 14.82 1.74 0.00
N LYS A 32 15.59 2.28 -0.96
CA LYS A 32 15.82 3.72 -1.04
C LYS A 32 14.50 4.50 -1.22
N LYS A 33 13.61 4.02 -2.09
CA LYS A 33 12.30 4.66 -2.31
C LYS A 33 11.40 4.60 -1.09
N ILE A 34 11.42 3.47 -0.39
CA ILE A 34 10.69 3.28 0.86
C ILE A 34 11.24 4.23 1.93
N ASP A 35 12.56 4.31 2.11
CA ASP A 35 13.21 5.23 3.07
C ASP A 35 12.91 6.72 2.78
N GLU A 36 12.90 7.10 1.49
CA GLU A 36 12.53 8.46 1.06
C GLU A 36 11.07 8.82 1.42
N ARG A 37 10.17 7.84 1.45
CA ARG A 37 8.74 8.03 1.71
C ARG A 37 8.39 7.88 3.19
N ASP A 38 8.87 6.81 3.81
CA ASP A 38 8.52 6.39 5.15
C ASP A 38 9.75 5.78 5.86
N PRO A 39 10.64 6.63 6.40
CA PRO A 39 11.83 6.16 7.11
C PRO A 39 11.48 5.35 8.37
N SER A 40 10.29 5.55 8.94
CA SER A 40 9.86 4.84 10.15
C SER A 40 9.66 3.33 9.90
N PHE A 41 9.31 2.95 8.67
CA PHE A 41 9.28 1.55 8.27
C PHE A 41 10.67 0.93 8.20
N ILE A 42 11.69 1.68 7.76
CA ILE A 42 13.07 1.20 7.72
C ILE A 42 13.60 0.98 9.14
N GLU A 43 13.37 1.94 10.03
CA GLU A 43 13.69 1.79 11.46
C GLU A 43 12.98 0.58 12.07
N HIS A 44 11.71 0.34 11.69
CA HIS A 44 10.95 -0.83 12.12
C HIS A 44 11.63 -2.12 11.67
N ILE A 45 11.93 -2.28 10.38
CA ILE A 45 12.60 -3.47 9.83
C ILE A 45 13.94 -3.72 10.51
N GLU A 46 14.75 -2.69 10.72
CA GLU A 46 16.06 -2.81 11.36
C GLU A 46 15.96 -3.28 12.81
N SER A 47 14.83 -3.02 13.47
CA SER A 47 14.53 -3.49 14.82
C SER A 47 13.96 -4.92 14.87
N MET A 48 13.53 -5.47 13.73
CA MET A 48 12.91 -6.80 13.68
C MET A 48 13.94 -7.88 13.96
N LYS A 49 13.55 -8.86 14.79
CA LYS A 49 14.38 -10.06 15.03
C LYS A 49 14.59 -10.88 13.75
N ASN A 50 13.60 -10.88 12.86
CA ASN A 50 13.61 -11.56 11.57
C ASN A 50 13.15 -10.55 10.49
N PRO A 51 14.06 -9.76 9.91
CA PRO A 51 13.71 -8.84 8.83
C PRO A 51 13.37 -9.60 7.53
N PRO A 52 12.63 -8.98 6.60
CA PRO A 52 12.35 -9.57 5.28
C PRO A 52 13.65 -9.87 4.55
N VAL A 53 13.76 -11.10 4.03
CA VAL A 53 14.97 -11.58 3.34
C VAL A 53 14.83 -11.58 1.82
N THR A 54 13.60 -11.50 1.32
CA THR A 54 13.28 -11.38 -0.11
C THR A 54 12.64 -10.04 -0.45
N VAL A 55 12.71 -9.65 -1.73
CA VAL A 55 12.03 -8.45 -2.27
C VAL A 55 10.52 -8.55 -2.10
N GLU A 56 9.97 -9.75 -2.30
CA GLU A 56 8.54 -10.02 -2.15
C GLU A 56 8.08 -9.84 -0.70
N GLU A 57 8.83 -10.37 0.27
CA GLU A 57 8.55 -10.16 1.70
C GLU A 57 8.65 -8.68 2.08
N LEU A 58 9.71 -7.98 1.66
CA LEU A 58 9.90 -6.56 1.93
C LEU A 58 8.74 -5.73 1.40
N TRP A 59 8.37 -5.98 0.14
CA TRP A 59 7.27 -5.27 -0.52
C TRP A 59 5.92 -5.58 0.15
N LYS A 60 5.70 -6.83 0.56
CA LYS A 60 4.48 -7.25 1.26
C LYS A 60 4.39 -6.62 2.64
N ASP A 61 5.46 -6.65 3.43
CA ASP A 61 5.50 -6.04 4.76
C ASP A 61 5.28 -4.53 4.66
N PHE A 62 5.85 -3.88 3.64
CA PHE A 62 5.62 -2.46 3.40
C PHE A 62 4.18 -2.15 2.96
N SER A 63 3.60 -3.01 2.12
CA SER A 63 2.19 -2.90 1.71
C SER A 63 1.24 -3.00 2.91
N ILE A 64 1.52 -3.91 3.85
CA ILE A 64 0.76 -4.01 5.10
C ILE A 64 0.96 -2.75 5.93
N TRP A 65 2.20 -2.32 6.13
CA TRP A 65 2.53 -1.14 6.92
C TRP A 65 1.76 0.10 6.47
N ILE A 66 1.82 0.40 5.17
CA ILE A 66 1.20 1.62 4.64
C ILE A 66 -0.32 1.57 4.67
N VAL A 67 -0.92 0.41 4.36
CA VAL A 67 -2.38 0.25 4.37
C VAL A 67 -2.91 0.26 5.80
N SER A 68 -2.24 -0.41 6.74
CA SER A 68 -2.61 -0.37 8.16
C SER A 68 -2.46 1.03 8.75
N GLY A 69 -1.40 1.78 8.39
CA GLY A 69 -1.25 3.16 8.81
C GLY A 69 -2.39 4.07 8.32
N LEU A 70 -2.85 3.88 7.08
CA LEU A 70 -4.02 4.59 6.54
C LEU A 70 -5.32 4.14 7.21
N ALA A 71 -5.49 2.83 7.45
CA ALA A 71 -6.66 2.29 8.15
C ALA A 71 -6.77 2.85 9.57
N ASP A 72 -5.66 2.93 10.32
CA ASP A 72 -5.63 3.50 11.67
C ASP A 72 -5.94 5.01 11.64
N LYS A 73 -5.34 5.75 10.69
CA LYS A 73 -5.57 7.20 10.50
C LYS A 73 -7.04 7.50 10.18
N TYR A 74 -7.67 6.68 9.36
CA TYR A 74 -9.03 6.86 8.85
C TYR A 74 -10.03 5.85 9.43
N HIS A 75 -9.76 5.28 10.61
CA HIS A 75 -10.51 4.15 11.16
C HIS A 75 -12.02 4.36 11.22
N HIS A 76 -12.48 5.59 11.50
CA HIS A 76 -13.91 5.94 11.61
C HIS A 76 -14.65 5.94 10.27
N ILE A 77 -13.94 6.03 9.15
CA ILE A 77 -14.50 6.03 7.79
C ILE A 77 -13.86 4.97 6.87
N TRP A 78 -12.99 4.09 7.39
CA TRP A 78 -12.19 3.18 6.57
C TRP A 78 -13.02 2.30 5.63
N ARG A 79 -14.20 1.87 6.10
CA ARG A 79 -15.16 1.12 5.28
C ARG A 79 -15.68 1.93 4.09
N ASP A 80 -15.94 3.22 4.28
CA ASP A 80 -16.41 4.10 3.21
C ASP A 80 -15.26 4.43 2.25
N VAL A 81 -14.05 4.62 2.77
CA VAL A 81 -12.81 4.84 1.98
C VAL A 81 -12.55 3.65 1.06
N THR A 82 -12.54 2.42 1.58
CA THR A 82 -12.31 1.21 0.79
C THR A 82 -13.39 1.00 -0.26
N ALA A 83 -14.66 1.19 0.08
CA ALA A 83 -15.77 1.09 -0.88
C ALA A 83 -15.66 2.13 -2.01
N ALA A 84 -15.35 3.38 -1.67
CA ALA A 84 -15.16 4.46 -2.65
C ALA A 84 -13.95 4.20 -3.55
N TYR A 85 -12.83 3.73 -2.98
CA TYR A 85 -11.64 3.37 -3.72
C TYR A 85 -11.90 2.22 -4.70
N PHE A 86 -12.53 1.13 -4.28
CA PHE A 86 -12.87 0.00 -5.17
C PHE A 86 -13.85 0.41 -6.29
N GLY A 87 -14.72 1.41 -6.03
CA GLY A 87 -15.61 1.99 -7.03
C GLY A 87 -14.97 3.03 -7.95
N SER A 88 -13.70 3.39 -7.74
CA SER A 88 -13.04 4.49 -8.44
C SER A 88 -12.45 4.11 -9.80
N GLU A 89 -12.34 5.10 -10.68
CA GLU A 89 -11.62 4.97 -11.96
C GLU A 89 -10.11 4.75 -11.72
N ALA A 90 -9.56 5.27 -10.62
CA ALA A 90 -8.17 5.06 -10.24
C ALA A 90 -7.88 3.57 -9.99
N HIS A 91 -8.68 2.92 -9.16
CA HIS A 91 -8.55 1.48 -8.91
C HIS A 91 -8.69 0.67 -10.21
N SER A 92 -9.67 1.01 -11.06
CA SER A 92 -9.84 0.35 -12.36
C SER A 92 -8.61 0.46 -13.27
N ARG A 93 -7.94 1.62 -13.28
CA ARG A 93 -6.69 1.84 -14.03
C ARG A 93 -5.52 1.07 -13.41
N GLN A 94 -5.41 1.06 -12.09
CA GLN A 94 -4.38 0.32 -11.36
C GLN A 94 -4.50 -1.19 -11.59
N VAL A 95 -5.72 -1.76 -11.58
CA VAL A 95 -6.00 -3.15 -11.97
C VAL A 95 -5.50 -3.45 -13.39
N GLN A 96 -5.79 -2.55 -14.34
CA GLN A 96 -5.36 -2.73 -15.74
C GLN A 96 -3.84 -2.66 -15.88
N ASN A 97 -3.19 -1.71 -15.21
CA ASN A 97 -1.74 -1.57 -15.20
C ASN A 97 -1.06 -2.77 -14.54
N ALA A 98 -1.67 -3.32 -13.50
CA ALA A 98 -1.11 -4.43 -12.76
C ALA A 98 -1.34 -5.80 -13.42
N ARG A 99 -2.33 -5.95 -14.32
CA ARG A 99 -2.43 -7.12 -15.20
C ARG A 99 -1.20 -7.32 -16.09
N LEU A 100 -0.36 -6.29 -16.24
CA LEU A 100 0.92 -6.35 -16.95
C LEU A 100 2.10 -6.66 -16.01
N LYS A 101 1.91 -6.64 -14.69
CA LYS A 101 2.93 -6.76 -13.64
C LYS A 101 2.58 -7.87 -12.65
N THR A 102 3.14 -9.06 -12.85
CA THR A 102 2.73 -10.34 -12.23
C THR A 102 2.86 -10.45 -10.69
N ALA A 103 1.98 -11.29 -10.12
CA ALA A 103 1.93 -11.90 -8.77
C ALA A 103 1.74 -10.99 -7.53
N LEU A 104 2.52 -9.92 -7.37
CA LEU A 104 2.50 -9.09 -6.17
C LEU A 104 1.20 -8.27 -6.04
N TRP A 105 0.60 -7.87 -7.16
CA TRP A 105 -0.60 -7.03 -7.20
C TRP A 105 -1.81 -7.58 -6.43
N SER A 106 -2.06 -8.89 -6.52
CA SER A 106 -3.22 -9.50 -5.85
C SER A 106 -3.13 -9.40 -4.32
N GLU A 107 -1.97 -9.08 -3.77
CA GLU A 107 -1.78 -8.99 -2.33
C GLU A 107 -2.30 -7.68 -1.74
N VAL A 108 -2.18 -6.53 -2.42
CA VAL A 108 -2.76 -5.26 -1.93
C VAL A 108 -4.28 -5.34 -1.95
N ASP A 109 -4.86 -5.84 -3.04
CA ASP A 109 -6.30 -6.08 -3.13
C ASP A 109 -6.76 -7.06 -2.04
N ARG A 110 -5.98 -8.12 -1.76
CA ARG A 110 -6.27 -9.02 -0.63
C ARG A 110 -6.16 -8.32 0.71
N ILE A 111 -5.16 -7.49 0.98
CA ILE A 111 -5.03 -6.74 2.24
C ILE A 111 -6.25 -5.83 2.44
N LEU A 112 -6.66 -5.12 1.38
CA LEU A 112 -7.83 -4.26 1.40
C LEU A 112 -9.15 -5.04 1.53
N GLN A 113 -9.25 -6.24 0.97
CA GLN A 113 -10.44 -7.11 1.06
C GLN A 113 -10.49 -7.96 2.34
N SER A 114 -9.35 -8.33 2.91
CA SER A 114 -9.22 -9.08 4.16
C SER A 114 -9.34 -8.19 5.39
N SER A 115 -9.57 -6.89 5.18
CA SER A 115 -9.77 -5.93 6.24
C SER A 115 -11.11 -6.19 6.95
N ASP A 116 -11.15 -7.19 7.82
CA ASP A 116 -12.04 -7.29 8.98
C ASP A 116 -11.59 -6.29 10.08
N PHE A 117 -11.29 -5.04 9.69
CA PHE A 117 -10.99 -3.95 10.61
C PHE A 117 -12.28 -3.23 11.03
#